data_AF-W3ALL1-F1
#
_entry.id   AF-W3ALL1-F1
#
_cell.length_a   1.000
_cell.length_b   1.000
_cell.length_c   1.000
_cell.angle_alpha   90.00
_cell.angle_beta   90.00
_cell.angle_gamma   90.00
#
_symmetry.space_group_name_H-M   'P 1'
#
loop_
_entity.id
_entity.type
_entity.pdbx_description
1 polymer ?
#
loop_
_entity_poly.entity_id
_entity_poly.type
_entity_poly.pdbx_seq_one_letter_code
_entity_poly.pdbx_strand_id
1 'polypeptide(L)'
;MEDIVESFFSKDYEKKINENILYYKFPENEVREYTRDIIREPLSSYVSYVLNDNVKEQVVSKDVVQFSNWDDATINICRKLKEINNPGVNFLDAGKLLLDDGKVRKDTAVIKYGENHIKTCAEIGLAFQYYKTYYLSGLGYIYVDMGAQDRERLVTRLIIRSKLIKRLIQTSKLGNVELRDFLYMLSDSTYLRRKTNMKNMVDILYHAEVPNLNVLIERIQF
;
A
#
# COMPACT_ATOMS: atom_id res chain seq x y z
N MET A 1 -14.99 -13.58 -18.26
CA MET A 1 -13.87 -12.68 -17.95
C MET A 1 -14.12 -12.26 -16.51
N GLU A 2 -13.25 -12.65 -15.59
CA GLU A 2 -13.34 -12.22 -14.19
C GLU A 2 -13.23 -10.69 -14.18
N ASP A 3 -14.08 -10.00 -13.42
CA ASP A 3 -14.02 -8.54 -13.32
C ASP A 3 -12.68 -8.16 -12.68
N ILE A 4 -11.86 -7.38 -13.38
CA ILE A 4 -10.52 -6.98 -12.91
C ILE A 4 -10.60 -6.23 -11.58
N VAL A 5 -11.69 -5.49 -11.34
CA VAL A 5 -11.90 -4.77 -10.08
C VAL A 5 -12.17 -5.77 -8.95
N GLU A 6 -13.03 -6.76 -9.16
CA GLU A 6 -13.32 -7.81 -8.17
C GLU A 6 -12.06 -8.63 -7.86
N SER A 7 -11.33 -9.08 -8.88
CA SER A 7 -10.06 -9.79 -8.75
C SER A 7 -9.01 -8.98 -7.98
N PHE A 8 -8.93 -7.67 -8.28
CA PHE A 8 -8.05 -6.76 -7.57
C PHE A 8 -8.38 -6.65 -6.08
N PHE A 9 -9.66 -6.59 -5.69
CA PHE A 9 -10.04 -6.50 -4.28
C PHE A 9 -9.95 -7.85 -3.53
N SER A 10 -10.19 -8.98 -4.19
CA SER A 10 -10.08 -10.31 -3.57
C SER A 10 -8.62 -10.71 -3.27
N LYS A 11 -7.69 -10.20 -4.10
CA LYS A 11 -6.25 -10.49 -4.09
C LYS A 11 -5.93 -11.97 -4.34
N ASP A 12 -6.86 -12.76 -4.86
CA ASP A 12 -6.67 -14.21 -4.99
C ASP A 12 -5.58 -14.57 -6.01
N TYR A 13 -5.56 -13.85 -7.14
CA TYR A 13 -4.48 -13.95 -8.11
C TYR A 13 -3.11 -13.56 -7.51
N GLU A 14 -3.05 -12.44 -6.78
CA GLU A 14 -1.81 -11.97 -6.14
C GLU A 14 -1.28 -12.96 -5.09
N LYS A 15 -2.15 -13.59 -4.28
CA LYS A 15 -1.75 -14.63 -3.33
C LYS A 15 -1.06 -15.80 -4.05
N LYS A 16 -1.67 -16.30 -5.13
CA LYS A 16 -1.15 -17.41 -5.94
C LYS A 16 0.23 -17.08 -6.54
N ILE A 17 0.42 -15.87 -7.06
CA ILE A 17 1.72 -15.44 -7.62
C ILE A 17 2.77 -15.30 -6.52
N ASN A 18 2.41 -14.67 -5.39
CA ASN A 18 3.34 -14.43 -4.30
C ASN A 18 3.90 -15.75 -3.73
N GLU A 19 3.08 -16.80 -3.69
CA GLU A 19 3.54 -18.16 -3.37
C GLU A 19 4.57 -18.66 -4.40
N ASN A 20 4.32 -18.48 -5.70
CA ASN A 20 5.26 -18.90 -6.75
C ASN A 20 6.61 -18.15 -6.71
N ILE A 21 6.62 -16.89 -6.26
CA ILE A 21 7.85 -16.10 -6.06
C ILE A 21 8.77 -16.78 -5.04
N LEU A 22 8.24 -17.40 -3.99
CA LEU A 22 9.03 -18.12 -2.98
C LEU A 22 9.78 -19.33 -3.55
N TYR A 23 9.32 -19.85 -4.70
CA TYR A 23 9.94 -20.97 -5.42
C TYR A 23 10.75 -20.51 -6.64
N TYR A 24 11.09 -19.22 -6.73
CA TYR A 24 11.81 -18.61 -7.85
C TYR A 24 11.14 -18.80 -9.22
N LYS A 25 9.81 -18.97 -9.24
CA LYS A 25 9.00 -19.05 -10.47
C LYS A 25 8.14 -17.80 -10.56
N PHE A 26 8.68 -16.74 -11.18
CA PHE A 26 7.94 -15.49 -11.34
C PHE A 26 7.34 -15.39 -12.76
N PRO A 27 6.01 -15.46 -12.93
CA PRO A 27 5.37 -15.32 -14.24
C PRO A 27 5.29 -13.85 -14.65
N GLU A 28 6.44 -13.25 -14.95
CA GLU A 28 6.57 -11.79 -15.15
C GLU A 28 5.58 -11.21 -16.16
N ASN A 29 5.41 -11.86 -17.32
CA ASN A 29 4.51 -11.39 -18.38
C ASN A 29 3.05 -11.37 -17.91
N GLU A 30 2.60 -12.42 -17.21
CA GLU A 30 1.23 -12.53 -16.67
C GLU A 30 0.96 -11.44 -15.64
N VAL A 31 1.96 -11.13 -14.79
CA VAL A 31 1.85 -10.07 -13.79
C VAL A 31 1.86 -8.69 -14.44
N ARG A 32 2.65 -8.48 -15.50
CA ARG A 32 2.64 -7.25 -16.30
C ARG A 32 1.28 -7.02 -16.96
N GLU A 33 0.66 -8.07 -17.48
CA GLU A 33 -0.68 -8.01 -18.08
C GLU A 33 -1.74 -7.67 -17.02
N TYR A 34 -1.78 -8.39 -15.91
CA TYR A 34 -2.68 -8.08 -14.80
C TYR A 34 -2.49 -6.64 -14.27
N THR A 35 -1.26 -6.19 -14.10
CA THR A 35 -0.95 -4.81 -13.66
C THR A 35 -1.45 -3.79 -14.68
N ARG A 36 -1.30 -4.09 -15.98
CA ARG A 36 -1.78 -3.24 -17.07
C ARG A 36 -3.31 -3.14 -17.06
N ASP A 37 -4.00 -4.24 -16.81
CA ASP A 37 -5.46 -4.26 -16.74
C ASP A 37 -5.95 -3.46 -15.53
N ILE A 38 -5.26 -3.56 -14.38
CA ILE A 38 -5.54 -2.73 -13.21
C ILE A 38 -5.49 -1.24 -13.55
N ILE A 39 -4.38 -0.78 -14.14
CA ILE A 39 -4.17 0.66 -14.41
C ILE A 39 -5.01 1.21 -15.57
N ARG A 40 -5.43 0.35 -16.51
CA ARG A 40 -6.31 0.71 -17.63
C ARG A 40 -7.75 0.88 -17.20
N GLU A 41 -8.22 0.07 -16.27
CA GLU A 41 -9.57 0.18 -15.73
C GLU A 41 -9.75 1.57 -15.07
N PRO A 42 -10.81 2.32 -15.41
CA PRO A 42 -11.06 3.64 -14.85
C PRO A 42 -11.07 3.63 -13.31
N LEU A 43 -10.42 4.62 -12.71
CA LEU A 43 -10.36 4.74 -11.24
C LEU A 43 -11.76 4.83 -10.61
N SER A 44 -12.73 5.41 -11.33
CA SER A 44 -14.13 5.46 -10.94
C SER A 44 -14.76 4.08 -10.73
N SER A 45 -14.33 3.04 -11.45
CA SER A 45 -14.83 1.67 -11.28
C SER A 45 -14.42 1.10 -9.92
N TYR A 46 -13.18 1.32 -9.50
CA TYR A 46 -12.70 0.95 -8.15
C TYR A 46 -13.44 1.70 -7.05
N VAL A 47 -13.66 3.01 -7.24
CA VAL A 47 -14.43 3.83 -6.30
C VAL A 47 -15.86 3.29 -6.20
N SER A 48 -16.54 3.07 -7.32
CA SER A 48 -17.88 2.48 -7.36
C SER A 48 -17.94 1.13 -6.66
N TYR A 49 -16.96 0.25 -6.87
CA TYR A 49 -16.87 -1.03 -6.18
C TYR A 49 -16.80 -0.83 -4.65
N VAL A 50 -15.92 0.04 -4.17
CA VAL A 50 -15.81 0.36 -2.72
C VAL A 50 -17.13 0.89 -2.15
N LEU A 51 -17.83 1.74 -2.91
CA LEU A 51 -19.09 2.34 -2.46
C LEU A 51 -20.26 1.35 -2.44
N ASN A 52 -20.23 0.31 -3.27
CA ASN A 52 -21.27 -0.71 -3.36
C ASN A 52 -20.96 -1.95 -2.51
N ASP A 53 -19.71 -2.10 -2.07
CA ASP A 53 -19.33 -3.16 -1.15
C ASP A 53 -19.97 -2.94 0.24
N ASN A 54 -20.78 -3.92 0.66
CA ASN A 54 -21.47 -3.91 1.95
C ASN A 54 -20.61 -4.50 3.09
N VAL A 55 -19.43 -5.06 2.78
CA VAL A 55 -18.53 -5.61 3.78
C VAL A 55 -17.84 -4.48 4.55
N LYS A 56 -18.17 -4.36 5.84
CA LYS A 56 -17.58 -3.39 6.77
C LYS A 56 -16.49 -4.06 7.60
N GLU A 57 -15.32 -4.20 7.00
CA GLU A 57 -14.16 -4.78 7.71
C GLU A 57 -13.76 -3.93 8.93
N GLN A 58 -13.43 -4.59 10.03
CA GLN A 58 -12.87 -3.92 11.20
C GLN A 58 -11.43 -3.49 10.90
N VAL A 59 -11.14 -2.21 11.13
CA VAL A 59 -9.78 -1.65 11.10
C VAL A 59 -9.09 -1.97 12.41
N VAL A 60 -7.89 -2.53 12.32
CA VAL A 60 -7.00 -2.83 13.45
C VAL A 60 -5.65 -2.13 13.26
N SER A 61 -4.83 -2.09 14.32
CA SER A 61 -3.56 -1.32 14.31
C SER A 61 -2.58 -1.69 13.19
N LYS A 62 -2.65 -2.92 12.65
CA LYS A 62 -1.80 -3.36 11.54
C LYS A 62 -2.20 -2.75 10.19
N ASP A 63 -3.46 -2.36 10.03
CA ASP A 63 -4.00 -1.79 8.79
C ASP A 63 -3.65 -0.28 8.66
N VAL A 64 -2.98 0.28 9.68
CA VAL A 64 -2.57 1.68 9.73
C VAL A 64 -1.14 1.81 9.25
N VAL A 65 -0.98 2.39 8.06
CA VAL A 65 0.34 2.61 7.44
C VAL A 65 1.29 3.42 8.32
N GLN A 66 2.58 3.16 8.15
CA GLN A 66 3.62 3.73 8.98
C GLN A 66 4.85 4.06 8.16
N PHE A 67 5.11 5.33 7.83
CA PHE A 67 6.33 5.66 7.06
C PHE A 67 6.89 7.02 7.46
N SER A 68 8.16 7.23 7.16
CA SER A 68 8.82 8.54 7.30
C SER A 68 9.05 9.19 5.95
N ASN A 69 9.24 8.38 4.92
CA ASN A 69 9.35 8.81 3.52
C ASN A 69 8.48 7.87 2.67
N TRP A 70 7.65 8.44 1.79
CA TRP A 70 6.73 7.67 0.96
C TRP A 70 7.46 6.83 -0.11
N ASP A 71 8.50 7.40 -0.72
CA ASP A 71 9.29 6.70 -1.74
C ASP A 71 10.05 5.53 -1.12
N ASP A 72 10.54 5.68 0.12
CA ASP A 72 11.15 4.60 0.90
C ASP A 72 10.16 3.50 1.27
N ALA A 73 8.89 3.82 1.44
CA ALA A 73 7.83 2.85 1.67
C ALA A 73 7.30 2.21 0.37
N THR A 74 7.70 2.74 -0.79
CA THR A 74 7.21 2.29 -2.10
C THR A 74 8.38 1.97 -3.03
N ILE A 75 8.79 2.88 -3.90
CA ILE A 75 9.72 2.63 -5.00
C ILE A 75 11.13 2.26 -4.54
N ASN A 76 11.66 2.89 -3.49
CA ASN A 76 13.04 2.68 -3.08
C ASN A 76 13.22 1.31 -2.42
N ILE A 77 12.35 0.91 -1.49
CA ILE A 77 12.44 -0.44 -0.91
C ILE A 77 12.20 -1.52 -1.97
N CYS A 78 11.26 -1.27 -2.91
CA CYS A 78 11.01 -2.20 -4.01
C CYS A 78 12.25 -2.38 -4.88
N ARG A 79 12.86 -1.26 -5.29
CA ARG A 79 14.08 -1.25 -6.11
C ARG A 79 15.24 -1.94 -5.39
N LYS A 80 15.51 -1.58 -4.13
CA LYS A 80 16.60 -2.16 -3.34
C LYS A 80 16.45 -3.67 -3.17
N LEU A 81 15.25 -4.15 -2.88
CA LEU A 81 14.99 -5.59 -2.80
C LEU A 81 15.17 -6.29 -4.13
N LYS A 82 14.72 -5.69 -5.24
CA LYS A 82 14.90 -6.25 -6.57
C LYS A 82 16.37 -6.33 -6.97
N GLU A 83 17.15 -5.29 -6.70
CA GLU A 83 18.60 -5.21 -6.97
C GLU A 83 19.39 -6.34 -6.30
N ILE A 84 18.95 -6.81 -5.12
CA ILE A 84 19.57 -7.93 -4.41
C ILE A 84 18.92 -9.30 -4.69
N ASN A 85 18.10 -9.39 -5.75
CA ASN A 85 17.36 -10.59 -6.15
C ASN A 85 16.30 -11.08 -5.14
N ASN A 86 15.69 -10.15 -4.41
CA ASN A 86 14.54 -10.39 -3.52
C ASN A 86 14.71 -11.60 -2.57
N PRO A 87 15.80 -11.68 -1.78
CA PRO A 87 16.08 -12.84 -0.93
C PRO A 87 15.14 -12.93 0.28
N GLY A 88 14.27 -11.94 0.45
CA GLY A 88 13.50 -11.71 1.67
C GLY A 88 14.32 -10.96 2.72
N VAL A 89 13.67 -10.06 3.45
CA VAL A 89 14.34 -9.24 4.49
C VAL A 89 13.55 -9.21 5.80
N ASN A 90 14.26 -9.10 6.91
CA ASN A 90 13.66 -8.68 8.18
C ASN A 90 13.71 -7.13 8.31
N PHE A 91 13.26 -6.60 9.45
CA PHE A 91 13.23 -5.15 9.68
C PHE A 91 14.63 -4.51 9.75
N LEU A 92 15.63 -5.18 10.30
CA LEU A 92 16.99 -4.66 10.34
C LEU A 92 17.56 -4.57 8.93
N ASP A 93 17.40 -5.61 8.13
CA ASP A 93 17.91 -5.67 6.76
C ASP A 93 17.21 -4.62 5.88
N ALA A 94 15.88 -4.50 5.96
CA ALA A 94 15.13 -3.45 5.27
C ALA A 94 15.61 -2.04 5.68
N GLY A 95 15.89 -1.83 6.96
CA GLY A 95 16.42 -0.57 7.46
C GLY A 95 17.82 -0.26 6.92
N LYS A 96 18.71 -1.26 6.88
CA LYS A 96 20.07 -1.12 6.33
C LYS A 96 20.05 -0.84 4.82
N LEU A 97 19.14 -1.47 4.08
CA LEU A 97 18.97 -1.23 2.63
C LEU A 97 18.51 0.20 2.31
N LEU A 98 17.67 0.78 3.16
CA LEU A 98 17.13 2.12 2.97
C LEU A 98 18.02 3.23 3.54
N LEU A 99 18.79 2.94 4.58
CA LEU A 99 19.66 3.89 5.28
C LEU A 99 21.12 3.67 4.90
N ASP A 100 21.41 3.46 3.62
CA ASP A 100 22.74 3.18 3.07
C ASP A 100 23.56 4.45 2.74
N ASP A 101 23.22 5.57 3.40
CA ASP A 101 23.84 6.90 3.20
C ASP A 101 25.18 7.12 3.95
N GLY A 102 25.78 6.04 4.45
CA GLY A 102 27.06 6.08 5.19
C GLY A 102 26.99 6.64 6.61
N LYS A 103 25.81 7.06 7.10
CA LYS A 103 25.68 7.61 8.46
C LYS A 103 25.48 6.51 9.51
N VAL A 104 26.26 6.58 10.58
CA VAL A 104 26.15 5.67 11.72
C VAL A 104 24.87 5.98 12.50
N ARG A 105 24.05 4.94 12.72
CA ARG A 105 22.79 5.01 13.48
C ARG A 105 22.74 3.87 14.48
N LYS A 106 21.98 4.05 15.56
CA LYS A 106 21.68 2.96 16.50
C LYS A 106 20.81 1.92 15.81
N ASP A 107 21.07 0.64 16.07
CA ASP A 107 20.29 -0.48 15.51
C ASP A 107 18.80 -0.34 15.77
N THR A 108 18.40 0.15 16.94
CA THR A 108 16.98 0.39 17.27
C THR A 108 16.31 1.38 16.32
N ALA A 109 17.03 2.43 15.88
CA ALA A 109 16.52 3.39 14.90
C ALA A 109 16.46 2.79 13.49
N VAL A 110 17.47 2.00 13.10
CA VAL A 110 17.52 1.31 11.80
C VAL A 110 16.38 0.29 11.69
N ILE A 111 16.19 -0.55 12.72
CA ILE A 111 15.09 -1.52 12.80
C ILE A 111 13.75 -0.81 12.70
N LYS A 112 13.56 0.30 13.44
CA LYS A 112 12.28 1.01 13.40
C LYS A 112 12.00 1.63 12.03
N TYR A 113 13.02 2.12 11.35
CA TYR A 113 12.91 2.63 9.99
C TYR A 113 12.48 1.51 9.04
N GLY A 114 13.20 0.38 9.05
CA GLY A 114 12.86 -0.76 8.19
C GLY A 114 11.46 -1.32 8.49
N GLU A 115 11.11 -1.48 9.77
CA GLU A 115 9.78 -1.94 10.20
C GLU A 115 8.66 -1.06 9.62
N ASN A 116 8.76 0.26 9.78
CA ASN A 116 7.77 1.20 9.29
C ASN A 116 7.59 1.03 7.76
N HIS A 117 8.68 1.18 7.00
CA HIS A 117 8.61 1.24 5.54
C HIS A 117 8.21 -0.10 4.91
N ILE A 118 8.76 -1.24 5.37
CA ILE A 118 8.42 -2.54 4.78
C ILE A 118 6.99 -2.99 5.12
N LYS A 119 6.49 -2.66 6.33
CA LYS A 119 5.08 -2.91 6.66
C LYS A 119 4.14 -2.06 5.84
N THR A 120 4.48 -0.79 5.59
CA THR A 120 3.69 0.06 4.69
C THR A 120 3.69 -0.48 3.26
N CYS A 121 4.87 -0.86 2.75
CA CYS A 121 5.02 -1.49 1.44
C CYS A 121 4.13 -2.74 1.32
N ALA A 122 4.06 -3.55 2.37
CA ALA A 122 3.21 -4.72 2.42
C ALA A 122 1.72 -4.38 2.53
N GLU A 123 1.35 -3.40 3.34
CA GLU A 123 -0.05 -2.98 3.55
C GLU A 123 -0.68 -2.46 2.25
N ILE A 124 0.07 -1.71 1.44
CA ILE A 124 -0.37 -1.27 0.11
C ILE A 124 -0.23 -2.37 -0.96
N GLY A 125 0.37 -3.53 -0.65
CA GLY A 125 0.42 -4.70 -1.53
C GLY A 125 1.62 -4.77 -2.49
N LEU A 126 2.64 -3.93 -2.32
CA LEU A 126 3.91 -4.01 -3.08
C LEU A 126 4.90 -5.02 -2.45
N ALA A 127 4.69 -5.38 -1.20
CA ALA A 127 5.40 -6.48 -0.55
C ALA A 127 4.39 -7.48 0.05
N PHE A 128 4.89 -8.65 0.42
CA PHE A 128 4.15 -9.58 1.26
C PHE A 128 5.06 -10.16 2.34
N GLN A 129 4.45 -10.56 3.44
CA GLN A 129 5.13 -11.20 4.55
C GLN A 129 4.93 -12.70 4.48
N TYR A 130 6.01 -13.46 4.59
CA TYR A 130 5.99 -14.89 4.83
C TYR A 130 6.77 -15.19 6.11
N TYR A 131 6.06 -15.70 7.13
CA TYR A 131 6.53 -15.76 8.53
C TYR A 131 6.99 -14.40 9.08
N LYS A 132 8.31 -14.16 9.14
CA LYS A 132 8.93 -12.92 9.66
C LYS A 132 9.82 -12.23 8.63
N THR A 133 9.71 -12.66 7.39
CA THR A 133 10.51 -12.18 6.27
C THR A 133 9.59 -11.55 5.24
N TYR A 134 10.00 -10.42 4.69
CA TYR A 134 9.25 -9.64 3.72
C TYR A 134 9.90 -9.77 2.35
N TYR A 135 9.08 -10.04 1.35
CA TYR A 135 9.47 -10.20 -0.05
C TYR A 135 8.69 -9.21 -0.90
N LEU A 136 9.20 -8.86 -2.07
CA LEU A 136 8.40 -8.17 -3.08
C LEU A 136 7.24 -9.06 -3.51
N SER A 137 6.05 -8.45 -3.59
CA SER A 137 4.93 -9.07 -4.29
C SER A 137 5.18 -9.04 -5.79
N GLY A 138 4.37 -9.78 -6.55
CA GLY A 138 4.42 -9.69 -8.00
C GLY A 138 4.24 -8.25 -8.50
N LEU A 139 3.29 -7.52 -7.91
CA LEU A 139 3.08 -6.10 -8.21
C LEU A 139 4.32 -5.26 -7.85
N GLY A 140 4.91 -5.46 -6.67
CA GLY A 140 6.14 -4.76 -6.28
C GLY A 140 7.32 -5.02 -7.20
N TYR A 141 7.43 -6.23 -7.73
CA TYR A 141 8.49 -6.60 -8.67
C TYR A 141 8.36 -5.85 -10.01
N ILE A 142 7.13 -5.77 -10.55
CA ILE A 142 6.84 -5.01 -11.78
C ILE A 142 6.90 -3.50 -11.55
N TYR A 143 6.47 -3.04 -10.37
CA TYR A 143 6.39 -1.62 -10.01
C TYR A 143 7.70 -0.87 -10.23
N VAL A 144 8.85 -1.50 -9.96
CA VAL A 144 10.18 -0.89 -10.16
C VAL A 144 10.42 -0.49 -11.62
N ASP A 145 9.94 -1.29 -12.57
CA ASP A 145 10.20 -1.12 -14.00
C ASP A 145 9.16 -0.22 -14.69
N MET A 146 8.11 0.18 -13.98
CA MET A 146 7.05 1.01 -14.52
C MET A 146 7.49 2.47 -14.63
N GLY A 147 6.98 3.15 -15.66
CA GLY A 147 7.10 4.61 -15.78
C GLY A 147 6.38 5.33 -14.62
N ALA A 148 6.81 6.56 -14.31
CA ALA A 148 6.29 7.32 -13.16
C ALA A 148 4.75 7.45 -13.17
N GLN A 149 4.16 7.73 -14.34
CA GLN A 149 2.71 7.87 -14.48
C GLN A 149 1.95 6.56 -14.20
N ASP A 150 2.46 5.43 -14.68
CA ASP A 150 1.81 4.14 -14.44
C ASP A 150 2.00 3.69 -12.99
N ARG A 151 3.15 4.02 -12.38
CA ARG A 151 3.38 3.80 -10.94
C ARG A 151 2.36 4.56 -10.10
N GLU A 152 2.16 5.84 -10.40
CA GLU A 152 1.16 6.67 -9.73
C GLU A 152 -0.25 6.07 -9.88
N ARG A 153 -0.64 5.69 -11.10
CA ARG A 153 -1.92 5.02 -11.38
C ARG A 153 -2.10 3.74 -10.55
N LEU A 154 -1.08 2.89 -10.48
CA LEU A 154 -1.15 1.64 -9.71
C LEU A 154 -1.27 1.95 -8.21
N VAL A 155 -0.40 2.80 -7.68
CA VAL A 155 -0.37 3.15 -6.26
C VAL A 155 -1.69 3.77 -5.80
N THR A 156 -2.29 4.68 -6.58
CA THR A 156 -3.60 5.26 -6.24
C THR A 156 -4.67 4.18 -6.05
N ARG A 157 -4.69 3.15 -6.91
CA ARG A 157 -5.62 2.02 -6.77
C ARG A 157 -5.28 1.16 -5.55
N LEU A 158 -4.01 0.91 -5.30
CA LEU A 158 -3.53 0.19 -4.11
C LEU A 158 -3.89 0.89 -2.80
N ILE A 159 -3.83 2.23 -2.76
CA ILE A 159 -4.27 3.05 -1.64
C ILE A 159 -5.77 2.87 -1.40
N ILE A 160 -6.60 2.94 -2.44
CA ILE A 160 -8.06 2.70 -2.34
C ILE A 160 -8.35 1.30 -1.80
N ARG A 161 -7.55 0.30 -2.20
CA ARG A 161 -7.66 -1.07 -1.71
C ARG A 161 -7.27 -1.26 -0.25
N SER A 162 -6.50 -0.34 0.34
CA SER A 162 -6.14 -0.45 1.75
C SER A 162 -7.38 -0.40 2.63
N LYS A 163 -7.42 -1.25 3.66
CA LYS A 163 -8.65 -1.43 4.46
C LYS A 163 -9.11 -0.13 5.12
N LEU A 164 -8.17 0.63 5.69
CA LEU A 164 -8.48 1.90 6.35
C LEU A 164 -9.07 2.92 5.37
N ILE A 165 -8.45 3.13 4.20
CA ILE A 165 -8.95 4.08 3.19
C ILE A 165 -10.33 3.64 2.67
N LYS A 166 -10.48 2.36 2.33
CA LYS A 166 -11.76 1.79 1.90
C LYS A 166 -12.87 2.09 2.92
N ARG A 167 -12.60 1.86 4.22
CA ARG A 167 -13.57 2.11 5.30
C ARG A 167 -13.87 3.61 5.51
N LEU A 168 -12.89 4.49 5.33
CA LEU A 168 -13.09 5.93 5.37
C LEU A 168 -14.00 6.39 4.22
N ILE A 169 -13.73 5.95 2.99
CA ILE A 169 -14.53 6.26 1.79
C ILE A 169 -15.98 5.76 1.94
N GLN A 170 -16.17 4.53 2.44
CA GLN A 170 -17.51 3.98 2.67
C GLN A 170 -18.29 4.79 3.72
N THR A 171 -17.62 5.18 4.81
CA THR A 171 -18.27 5.92 5.90
C THR A 171 -18.58 7.36 5.49
N SER A 172 -17.76 7.97 4.63
CA SER A 172 -17.98 9.35 4.18
C SER A 172 -19.17 9.52 3.24
N LYS A 173 -19.74 8.41 2.73
CA LYS A 173 -21.08 8.42 2.10
C LYS A 173 -22.15 8.95 3.05
N LEU A 174 -22.01 8.68 4.34
CA LEU A 174 -23.01 9.00 5.37
C LEU A 174 -22.86 10.41 5.94
N GLY A 175 -21.73 11.09 5.68
CA GLY A 175 -21.46 12.43 6.19
C GLY A 175 -19.97 12.64 6.45
N ASN A 176 -19.67 13.59 7.34
CA ASN A 176 -18.30 13.83 7.78
C ASN A 176 -17.79 12.66 8.64
N VAL A 177 -16.49 12.40 8.55
CA VAL A 177 -15.84 11.26 9.19
C VAL A 177 -14.61 11.72 9.94
N GLU A 178 -14.55 11.48 11.24
CA GLU A 178 -13.36 11.76 12.05
C GLU A 178 -12.37 10.61 11.92
N LEU A 179 -11.15 10.88 11.41
CA LEU A 179 -10.09 9.86 11.30
C LEU A 179 -9.78 9.24 12.66
N ARG A 180 -9.90 10.02 13.74
CA ARG A 180 -9.67 9.56 15.11
C ARG A 180 -10.56 8.38 15.49
N ASP A 181 -11.79 8.31 14.97
CA ASP A 181 -12.71 7.21 15.27
C ASP A 181 -12.23 5.87 14.68
N PHE A 182 -11.46 5.90 13.60
CA PHE A 182 -10.84 4.73 12.98
C PHE A 182 -9.50 4.37 13.62
N LEU A 183 -8.88 5.33 14.28
CA LEU A 183 -7.57 5.22 14.92
C LEU A 183 -7.66 5.29 16.45
N TYR A 184 -8.82 4.97 17.03
CA TYR A 184 -9.11 5.07 18.45
C TYR A 184 -8.20 4.18 19.31
N MET A 185 -7.68 3.09 18.73
CA MET A 185 -6.78 2.15 19.39
C MET A 185 -5.35 2.68 19.56
N LEU A 186 -5.01 3.84 18.98
CA LEU A 186 -3.67 4.43 19.03
C LEU A 186 -3.57 5.47 20.15
N SER A 187 -2.43 5.48 20.86
CA SER A 187 -2.08 6.59 21.75
C SER A 187 -2.04 7.91 21.00
N ASP A 188 -2.26 9.04 21.67
CA ASP A 188 -2.33 10.36 21.02
C ASP A 188 -1.04 10.71 20.27
N SER A 189 0.12 10.41 20.87
CA SER A 189 1.42 10.60 20.23
C SER A 189 1.58 9.74 18.96
N THR A 190 1.03 8.52 18.98
CA THR A 190 1.04 7.63 17.81
C THR A 190 0.05 8.13 16.76
N TYR A 191 -1.15 8.54 17.17
CA TYR A 191 -2.18 9.10 16.30
C TYR A 191 -1.66 10.32 15.54
N LEU A 192 -1.06 11.30 16.21
CA LEU A 192 -0.54 12.50 15.55
C LEU A 192 0.48 12.17 14.46
N ARG A 193 1.36 11.19 14.70
CA ARG A 193 2.33 10.74 13.70
C ARG A 193 1.66 9.99 12.54
N ARG A 194 0.64 9.16 12.81
CA ARG A 194 -0.07 8.40 11.77
C ARG A 194 -1.02 9.27 10.95
N LYS A 195 -1.62 10.29 11.57
CA LYS A 195 -2.44 11.33 10.92
C LYS A 195 -1.70 11.95 9.73
N THR A 196 -0.42 12.29 9.88
CA THR A 196 0.40 12.82 8.77
C THR A 196 0.59 11.80 7.65
N ASN A 197 0.83 10.51 7.97
CA ASN A 197 0.91 9.46 6.96
C ASN A 197 -0.42 9.30 6.20
N MET A 198 -1.54 9.38 6.92
CA MET A 198 -2.88 9.30 6.32
C MET A 198 -3.18 10.50 5.44
N LYS A 199 -2.79 11.72 5.84
CA LYS A 199 -2.93 12.92 5.00
C LYS A 199 -2.19 12.74 3.67
N ASN A 200 -0.93 12.31 3.72
CA ASN A 200 -0.16 12.08 2.50
C ASN A 200 -0.83 11.08 1.55
N MET A 201 -1.40 9.98 2.06
CA MET A 201 -2.13 9.02 1.21
C MET A 201 -3.41 9.61 0.64
N VAL A 202 -4.12 10.40 1.43
CA VAL A 202 -5.35 11.07 0.99
C VAL A 202 -5.07 12.15 -0.05
N ASP A 203 -3.97 12.90 0.10
CA ASP A 203 -3.54 13.90 -0.89
C ASP A 203 -3.24 13.25 -2.25
N ILE A 204 -2.61 12.05 -2.26
CA ILE A 204 -2.40 11.27 -3.50
C ILE A 204 -3.75 10.97 -4.19
N LEU A 205 -4.78 10.61 -3.41
CA LEU A 205 -6.10 10.31 -3.97
C LEU A 205 -6.81 11.59 -4.46
N TYR A 206 -6.67 12.71 -3.76
CA TYR A 206 -7.28 13.98 -4.13
C TYR A 206 -6.77 14.48 -5.50
N HIS A 207 -5.47 14.30 -5.75
CA HIS A 207 -4.84 14.64 -7.03
C HIS A 207 -5.12 13.65 -8.17
N ALA A 208 -5.82 12.54 -7.91
CA ALA A 208 -6.22 11.60 -8.96
C ALA A 208 -7.44 12.07 -9.79
N GLU A 209 -7.98 13.25 -9.50
CA GLU A 209 -9.01 13.97 -10.27
C GLU A 209 -10.28 13.15 -10.57
N VAL A 210 -10.73 12.31 -9.64
CA VAL A 210 -12.03 11.62 -9.74
C VAL A 210 -13.08 12.40 -8.94
N PRO A 211 -14.06 13.08 -9.59
CA PRO A 211 -14.95 14.01 -8.89
C PRO A 211 -15.69 13.40 -7.70
N ASN A 212 -16.21 12.18 -7.85
CA ASN A 212 -16.92 11.49 -6.77
C ASN A 212 -16.00 11.14 -5.59
N LEU A 213 -14.71 10.87 -5.85
CA LEU A 213 -13.74 10.54 -4.82
C LEU A 213 -13.35 11.78 -4.03
N ASN A 214 -13.16 12.93 -4.68
CA ASN A 214 -12.77 14.19 -4.04
C ASN A 214 -13.82 14.63 -3.01
N VAL A 215 -15.11 14.58 -3.36
CA VAL A 215 -16.20 14.91 -2.44
C VAL A 215 -16.20 14.01 -1.20
N LEU A 216 -15.89 12.72 -1.38
CA LEU A 216 -15.86 11.75 -0.28
C LEU A 216 -14.63 11.93 0.62
N ILE A 217 -13.52 12.36 0.04
CA ILE A 217 -12.27 12.62 0.75
C ILE A 217 -12.33 13.92 1.56
N GLU A 218 -12.95 14.97 1.01
CA GLU A 218 -13.11 16.27 1.70
C GLU A 218 -13.95 16.16 2.98
N ARG A 219 -14.76 15.10 3.11
CA ARG A 219 -15.53 14.76 4.32
C ARG A 219 -14.67 14.10 5.41
N ILE A 220 -13.43 13.72 5.14
CA ILE A 220 -12.52 13.12 6.12
C ILE A 220 -11.85 14.23 6.93
N GLN A 221 -12.14 14.26 8.22
CA GLN A 221 -11.60 15.21 9.19
C GLN A 221 -10.40 14.59 9.91
N PHE A 222 -9.30 15.34 9.95
CA PHE A 222 -8.01 14.88 10.48
C PHE A 222 -7.68 15.54 11.82
#